data_AF-A0A182K8P8-F1
#
_entry.id   AF-A0A182K8P8-F1
#
_cell.length_a   1.000
_cell.length_b   1.000
_cell.length_c   1.000
_cell.angle_alpha   90.00
_cell.angle_beta   90.00
_cell.angle_gamma   90.00
#
_symmetry.space_group_name_H-M   'P 1'
#
loop_
_entity.id
_entity.type
_entity.pdbx_description
1 polymer ?
#
loop_
_entity_poly.entity_id
_entity_poly.type
_entity_poly.pdbx_seq_one_letter_code
_entity_poly.pdbx_strand_id
1 'polypeptide(L)'
;FDHRLRDWLNNTEWDHSKENIILIHGYAGGDDTLPIAVLRDAYINHGGYNVFLVDWGALCQPPCYVAAVYNIRPVATCLAQSLMQLRDLGLPVERTTCVGHSLGAHICGLMANYLNFRMERIIALDPARPLIKPGGVNRLDQGDAKYVQVIHTNAGHYGEGGRVGHIDFCVNGGRRQPYCGNSANINLCSHIWAICYLAQSLYEGHEPMAEPCSRRCPSTAILGSGIRQGRRRFGYAMGYAIPMGLKTPPNASGSYCIKDNNPPFCPSKPSMPGPCQFQYLEPCTSKTIAFYVFSSEHPQDGPVLLDSIDPHVPEHIRLNHTNKLIVHGYGGSIDFNATKMIRKAYLRKPNTNVFIVDWGKLTRLPCYPTAAFNTKQAGECTATFLIGLQANHPEFSARDLHAIGFSLGAHVLSFTSNALEKSIGIKFRRITGLDPALPFFATARPHWKLDQGDADFVDVIHTNAGVYGKIETCGHVDFYMNGGQNQPGCDKDSNQPLCSHMMSAAYFAESINSKYGFWATRCTSYFAYFFGFCKYRVEQQQQQQSLIAGEDSSSRQEETAAHAGVALGENNNVLDTNRILMGEYCSNTVEGVYFVPTNPVPPFAMGF
;
A
#
# COMPACT_ATOMS: atom_id res chain seq x y z
N PHE A 1 -22.46 25.93 -3.41
CA PHE A 1 -21.73 26.63 -2.34
C PHE A 1 -22.57 26.53 -1.07
N ASP A 2 -22.21 25.63 -0.15
CA ASP A 2 -22.94 25.36 1.11
C ASP A 2 -22.54 26.38 2.19
N HIS A 3 -23.51 26.97 2.88
CA HIS A 3 -23.30 27.95 3.95
C HIS A 3 -22.60 27.38 5.19
N ARG A 4 -22.52 26.05 5.35
CA ARG A 4 -21.80 25.39 6.44
C ARG A 4 -20.27 25.52 6.37
N LEU A 5 -19.71 25.95 5.25
CA LEU A 5 -18.27 26.17 5.06
C LEU A 5 -17.76 27.52 5.57
N ARG A 6 -18.65 28.47 5.92
CA ARG A 6 -18.25 29.82 6.34
C ARG A 6 -17.54 29.90 7.70
N ASP A 7 -17.59 28.83 8.49
CA ASP A 7 -17.01 28.81 9.83
C ASP A 7 -16.17 27.54 10.05
N TRP A 8 -15.71 26.89 8.97
CA TRP A 8 -14.95 25.64 9.04
C TRP A 8 -13.73 25.75 9.96
N LEU A 9 -13.00 26.86 9.86
CA LEU A 9 -11.81 27.09 10.66
C LEU A 9 -12.12 27.22 12.16
N ASN A 10 -13.16 27.99 12.51
CA ASN A 10 -13.60 28.17 13.91
C ASN A 10 -14.33 26.94 14.49
N ASN A 11 -14.85 26.05 13.63
CA ASN A 11 -15.48 24.78 14.03
C ASN A 11 -14.47 23.62 14.16
N THR A 12 -13.18 23.89 13.97
CA THR A 12 -12.09 22.91 14.18
C THR A 12 -11.36 23.18 15.48
N GLU A 13 -10.50 22.26 15.92
CA GLU A 13 -9.59 22.44 17.07
C GLU A 13 -8.42 23.41 16.77
N TRP A 14 -8.58 24.32 15.81
CA TRP A 14 -7.56 25.30 15.44
C TRP A 14 -7.34 26.32 16.56
N ASP A 15 -6.09 26.51 16.95
CA ASP A 15 -5.71 27.41 18.04
C ASP A 15 -5.04 28.68 17.48
N HIS A 16 -5.72 29.81 17.59
CA HIS A 16 -5.24 31.12 17.12
C HIS A 16 -3.94 31.59 17.79
N SER A 17 -3.58 31.04 18.97
CA SER A 17 -2.35 31.41 19.68
C SER A 17 -1.10 30.79 19.05
N LYS A 18 -1.25 29.66 18.34
CA LYS A 18 -0.17 28.87 17.73
C LYS A 18 0.23 29.39 16.34
N GLU A 19 1.44 29.06 15.91
CA GLU A 19 1.88 29.31 14.53
C GLU A 19 1.30 28.28 13.56
N ASN A 20 1.18 28.62 12.28
CA ASN A 20 0.57 27.74 11.28
C ASN A 20 1.64 27.18 10.33
N ILE A 21 1.62 25.87 10.13
CA ILE A 21 2.49 25.15 9.19
C ILE A 21 1.63 24.54 8.10
N ILE A 22 1.87 24.94 6.85
CA ILE A 22 1.33 24.24 5.69
C ILE A 22 2.38 23.22 5.25
N LEU A 23 2.06 21.93 5.38
CA LEU A 23 2.99 20.84 5.09
C LEU A 23 2.60 20.16 3.79
N ILE A 24 3.54 20.03 2.85
CA ILE A 24 3.29 19.47 1.51
C ILE A 24 4.29 18.35 1.22
N HIS A 25 3.77 17.14 0.98
CA HIS A 25 4.59 15.97 0.67
C HIS A 25 5.08 15.96 -0.79
N GLY A 26 6.09 15.14 -1.06
CA GLY A 26 6.65 14.91 -2.40
C GLY A 26 5.89 13.84 -3.22
N TYR A 27 6.49 13.44 -4.34
CA TYR A 27 5.99 12.34 -5.17
C TYR A 27 5.88 11.03 -4.37
N ALA A 28 4.86 10.23 -4.68
CA ALA A 28 4.55 8.98 -3.97
C ALA A 28 4.24 9.14 -2.47
N GLY A 29 3.95 10.36 -2.02
CA GLY A 29 3.51 10.64 -0.66
C GLY A 29 1.98 10.69 -0.53
N GLY A 30 1.54 10.98 0.68
CA GLY A 30 0.16 11.11 1.15
C GLY A 30 0.13 11.57 2.61
N ASP A 31 -1.05 11.81 3.15
CA ASP A 31 -1.30 12.39 4.48
C ASP A 31 -0.66 11.64 5.68
N ASP A 32 -0.61 10.32 5.64
CA ASP A 32 -0.04 9.49 6.72
C ASP A 32 1.12 8.61 6.24
N THR A 33 1.86 9.10 5.24
CA THR A 33 2.98 8.36 4.66
C THR A 33 4.32 8.90 5.13
N LEU A 34 5.25 7.98 5.43
CA LEU A 34 6.65 8.35 5.51
C LEU A 34 7.12 8.85 4.14
N PRO A 35 7.96 9.89 4.08
CA PRO A 35 8.64 10.52 5.21
C PRO A 35 7.91 11.73 5.83
N ILE A 36 6.87 12.29 5.20
CA ILE A 36 6.30 13.57 5.63
C ILE A 36 5.62 13.50 7.00
N ALA A 37 5.08 12.32 7.35
CA ALA A 37 4.46 12.06 8.66
C ALA A 37 5.41 12.32 9.83
N VAL A 38 6.72 12.10 9.66
CA VAL A 38 7.74 12.40 10.69
C VAL A 38 7.70 13.88 11.07
N LEU A 39 7.64 14.74 10.07
CA LEU A 39 7.68 16.17 10.29
C LEU A 39 6.33 16.70 10.77
N ARG A 40 5.21 16.14 10.28
CA ARG A 40 3.88 16.39 10.84
C ARG A 40 3.86 16.10 12.35
N ASP A 41 4.28 14.90 12.73
CA ASP A 41 4.25 14.45 14.12
C ASP A 41 5.21 15.28 14.98
N ALA A 42 6.39 15.65 14.46
CA ALA A 42 7.32 16.51 15.17
C ALA A 42 6.73 17.91 15.47
N TYR A 43 5.99 18.49 14.52
CA TYR A 43 5.27 19.75 14.73
C TYR A 43 4.15 19.63 15.76
N ILE A 44 3.34 18.56 15.67
CA ILE A 44 2.24 18.29 16.60
C ILE A 44 2.79 18.06 18.02
N ASN A 45 3.82 17.22 18.16
CA ASN A 45 4.41 16.87 19.44
C ASN A 45 5.15 18.04 20.11
N HIS A 46 5.65 19.00 19.34
CA HIS A 46 6.17 20.25 19.90
C HIS A 46 5.06 21.09 20.57
N GLY A 47 3.80 20.92 20.17
CA GLY A 47 2.62 21.55 20.79
C GLY A 47 2.39 23.03 20.44
N GLY A 48 3.36 23.67 19.78
CA GLY A 48 3.34 25.11 19.45
C GLY A 48 2.77 25.49 18.08
N TYR A 49 2.29 24.52 17.30
CA TYR A 49 1.91 24.70 15.91
C TYR A 49 0.53 24.11 15.59
N ASN A 50 -0.19 24.76 14.68
CA ASN A 50 -1.27 24.16 13.89
C ASN A 50 -0.69 23.62 12.59
N VAL A 51 -1.04 22.39 12.21
CA VAL A 51 -0.50 21.74 10.99
C VAL A 51 -1.61 21.52 9.97
N PHE A 52 -1.49 22.16 8.82
CA PHE A 52 -2.34 21.99 7.64
C PHE A 52 -1.61 21.11 6.64
N LEU A 53 -2.01 19.85 6.53
CA LEU A 53 -1.39 18.92 5.61
C LEU A 53 -2.09 18.94 4.25
N VAL A 54 -1.31 19.09 3.18
CA VAL A 54 -1.81 19.09 1.80
C VAL A 54 -1.57 17.71 1.21
N ASP A 55 -2.61 16.89 1.21
CA ASP A 55 -2.60 15.61 0.52
C ASP A 55 -2.98 15.77 -0.95
N TRP A 56 -2.00 15.52 -1.81
CA TRP A 56 -2.19 15.46 -3.26
C TRP A 56 -1.77 14.08 -3.80
N GLY A 57 -1.74 13.07 -2.93
CA GLY A 57 -1.35 11.70 -3.20
C GLY A 57 -2.06 11.11 -4.41
N ALA A 58 -3.36 11.36 -4.55
CA ALA A 58 -4.15 10.92 -5.70
C ALA A 58 -3.59 11.39 -7.06
N LEU A 59 -2.87 12.52 -7.08
CA LEU A 59 -2.29 13.13 -8.28
C LEU A 59 -0.79 12.85 -8.44
N CYS A 60 -0.17 12.13 -7.50
CA CYS A 60 1.26 11.83 -7.52
C CYS A 60 1.62 10.36 -7.22
N GLN A 61 0.73 9.43 -7.57
CA GLN A 61 0.94 7.99 -7.38
C GLN A 61 2.05 7.43 -8.29
N PRO A 62 2.85 6.47 -7.79
CA PRO A 62 3.70 5.64 -8.63
C PRO A 62 2.89 4.83 -9.65
N PRO A 63 3.44 4.54 -10.85
CA PRO A 63 4.79 4.91 -11.35
C PRO A 63 4.83 6.26 -12.09
N CYS A 64 3.78 7.08 -12.03
CA CYS A 64 3.53 8.19 -12.94
C CYS A 64 4.21 9.52 -12.54
N TYR A 65 5.54 9.54 -12.35
CA TYR A 65 6.28 10.75 -11.95
C TYR A 65 6.09 11.94 -12.90
N VAL A 66 6.05 11.69 -14.21
CA VAL A 66 5.84 12.75 -15.22
C VAL A 66 4.50 13.44 -14.98
N ALA A 67 3.43 12.67 -14.75
CA ALA A 67 2.11 13.23 -14.46
C ALA A 67 2.14 14.06 -13.17
N ALA A 68 2.80 13.57 -12.12
CA ALA A 68 2.97 14.30 -10.87
C ALA A 68 3.63 15.69 -11.08
N VAL A 69 4.68 15.76 -11.91
CA VAL A 69 5.35 17.02 -12.28
C VAL A 69 4.43 17.99 -13.00
N TYR A 70 3.51 17.51 -13.85
CA TYR A 70 2.50 18.39 -14.48
C TYR A 70 1.38 18.78 -13.49
N ASN A 71 1.04 17.90 -12.56
CA ASN A 71 -0.02 18.10 -11.59
C ASN A 71 0.33 19.10 -10.46
N ILE A 72 1.61 19.44 -10.24
CA ILE A 72 1.97 20.43 -9.20
C ILE A 72 1.33 21.80 -9.44
N ARG A 73 1.06 22.19 -10.70
CA ARG A 73 0.43 23.48 -11.03
C ARG A 73 -1.05 23.54 -10.67
N PRO A 74 -1.92 22.60 -11.07
CA PRO A 74 -3.30 22.59 -10.61
C PRO A 74 -3.40 22.42 -9.09
N VAL A 75 -2.52 21.62 -8.46
CA VAL A 75 -2.47 21.51 -7.00
C VAL A 75 -2.14 22.86 -6.34
N ALA A 76 -1.10 23.55 -6.81
CA ALA A 76 -0.74 24.88 -6.30
C ALA A 76 -1.86 25.93 -6.47
N THR A 77 -2.57 25.87 -7.60
CA THR A 77 -3.71 26.78 -7.88
C THR A 77 -4.85 26.52 -6.92
N CYS A 78 -5.21 25.25 -6.70
CA CYS A 78 -6.24 24.84 -5.73
C CYS A 78 -5.84 25.25 -4.30
N LEU A 79 -4.60 24.98 -3.92
CA LEU A 79 -4.09 25.32 -2.59
C LEU A 79 -4.10 26.84 -2.34
N ALA A 80 -3.76 27.65 -3.34
CA ALA A 80 -3.81 29.11 -3.22
C ALA A 80 -5.24 29.62 -2.99
N GLN A 81 -6.23 29.05 -3.68
CA GLN A 81 -7.65 29.37 -3.46
C GLN A 81 -8.07 29.03 -2.03
N SER A 82 -7.72 27.85 -1.55
CA SER A 82 -7.99 27.43 -0.17
C SER A 82 -7.31 28.35 0.85
N LEU A 83 -6.04 28.72 0.63
CA LEU A 83 -5.32 29.57 1.57
C LEU A 83 -5.84 31.02 1.60
N MET A 84 -6.28 31.56 0.46
CA MET A 84 -6.98 32.85 0.42
C MET A 84 -8.28 32.80 1.23
N GLN A 85 -9.05 31.71 1.13
CA GLN A 85 -10.25 31.52 1.95
C GLN A 85 -9.91 31.43 3.43
N LEU A 86 -8.87 30.67 3.81
CA LEU A 86 -8.44 30.56 5.21
C LEU A 86 -8.00 31.91 5.79
N ARG A 87 -7.28 32.72 5.00
CA ARG A 87 -6.93 34.09 5.38
C ARG A 87 -8.20 34.92 5.61
N ASP A 88 -9.17 34.85 4.72
CA ASP A 88 -10.42 35.62 4.84
C ASP A 88 -11.24 35.18 6.07
N LEU A 89 -11.03 33.96 6.55
CA LEU A 89 -11.57 33.42 7.82
C LEU A 89 -10.73 33.79 9.06
N GLY A 90 -9.62 34.52 8.90
CA GLY A 90 -8.80 35.02 10.01
C GLY A 90 -7.48 34.28 10.25
N LEU A 91 -7.05 33.39 9.36
CA LEU A 91 -5.73 32.75 9.47
C LEU A 91 -4.61 33.80 9.25
N PRO A 92 -3.70 34.01 10.23
CA PRO A 92 -2.66 35.04 10.14
C PRO A 92 -1.53 34.61 9.19
N VAL A 93 -1.44 35.27 8.04
CA VAL A 93 -0.45 34.97 6.99
C VAL A 93 0.98 35.18 7.49
N GLU A 94 1.21 36.20 8.33
CA GLU A 94 2.51 36.55 8.90
C GLU A 94 3.04 35.49 9.88
N ARG A 95 2.16 34.61 10.37
CA ARG A 95 2.51 33.48 11.25
C ARG A 95 2.31 32.13 10.54
N THR A 96 2.38 32.13 9.21
CA THR A 96 2.16 30.94 8.38
C THR A 96 3.40 30.60 7.56
N THR A 97 3.95 29.40 7.77
CA THR A 97 5.11 28.87 7.04
C THR A 97 4.69 27.73 6.13
N CYS A 98 5.09 27.76 4.85
CA CYS A 98 4.92 26.63 3.94
C CYS A 98 6.17 25.77 3.93
N VAL A 99 6.02 24.48 4.22
CA VAL A 99 7.11 23.51 4.27
C VAL A 99 6.83 22.42 3.25
N GLY A 100 7.72 22.28 2.27
CA GLY A 100 7.54 21.34 1.17
C GLY A 100 8.75 20.46 0.96
N HIS A 101 8.54 19.16 0.74
CA HIS A 101 9.59 18.21 0.36
C HIS A 101 9.51 17.86 -1.11
N SER A 102 10.66 17.77 -1.80
CA SER A 102 10.73 17.30 -3.18
C SER A 102 9.81 18.14 -4.11
N LEU A 103 8.83 17.53 -4.80
CA LEU A 103 7.83 18.27 -5.60
C LEU A 103 6.94 19.21 -4.75
N GLY A 104 6.70 18.87 -3.47
CA GLY A 104 5.98 19.73 -2.53
C GLY A 104 6.66 21.09 -2.29
N ALA A 105 8.00 21.14 -2.37
CA ALA A 105 8.73 22.40 -2.29
C ALA A 105 8.38 23.35 -3.46
N HIS A 106 8.20 22.78 -4.66
CA HIS A 106 7.75 23.55 -5.81
C HIS A 106 6.28 23.94 -5.73
N ILE A 107 5.43 23.10 -5.13
CA ILE A 107 4.04 23.48 -4.85
C ILE A 107 3.98 24.70 -3.93
N CYS A 108 4.81 24.77 -2.87
CA CYS A 108 4.89 25.97 -2.01
C CYS A 108 5.24 27.24 -2.81
N GLY A 109 6.25 27.17 -3.68
CA GLY A 109 6.64 28.32 -4.51
C GLY A 109 5.59 28.71 -5.55
N LEU A 110 5.04 27.71 -6.24
CA LEU A 110 4.02 27.93 -7.27
C LEU A 110 2.73 28.50 -6.69
N MET A 111 2.33 28.05 -5.50
CA MET A 111 1.16 28.58 -4.80
C MET A 111 1.30 30.09 -4.60
N ALA A 112 2.49 30.58 -4.23
CA ALA A 112 2.73 31.99 -3.97
C ALA A 112 2.44 32.90 -5.19
N ASN A 113 2.60 32.38 -6.41
CA ASN A 113 2.28 33.12 -7.63
C ASN A 113 0.78 33.34 -7.85
N TYR A 114 -0.09 32.60 -7.15
CA TYR A 114 -1.55 32.71 -7.24
C TYR A 114 -2.17 33.40 -6.01
N LEU A 115 -1.38 33.72 -4.99
CA LEU A 115 -1.85 34.42 -3.80
C LEU A 115 -1.89 35.93 -4.06
N ASN A 116 -2.90 36.60 -3.52
CA ASN A 116 -3.01 38.07 -3.52
C ASN A 116 -2.24 38.72 -2.34
N PHE A 117 -1.41 37.94 -1.64
CA PHE A 117 -0.52 38.39 -0.57
C PHE A 117 0.81 37.63 -0.67
N ARG A 118 1.86 38.17 -0.05
CA ARG A 118 3.17 37.54 -0.03
C ARG A 118 3.29 36.57 1.14
N MET A 119 3.67 35.32 0.85
CA MET A 119 3.97 34.32 1.87
C MET A 119 5.09 34.79 2.80
N GLU A 120 4.93 34.58 4.10
CA GLU A 120 5.94 34.97 5.08
C GLU A 120 7.22 34.13 4.91
N ARG A 121 7.09 32.81 4.96
CA ARG A 121 8.23 31.89 4.96
C ARG A 121 7.96 30.63 4.17
N ILE A 122 8.93 30.22 3.36
CA ILE A 122 8.96 28.89 2.72
C ILE A 122 10.21 28.15 3.19
N ILE A 123 10.04 26.90 3.62
CA ILE A 123 11.13 25.97 3.92
C ILE A 123 11.07 24.81 2.93
N ALA A 124 12.10 24.71 2.11
CA ALA A 124 12.16 23.81 0.98
C ALA A 124 13.14 22.67 1.28
N LEU A 125 12.63 21.46 1.40
CA LEU A 125 13.37 20.26 1.78
C LEU A 125 13.75 19.49 0.52
N ASP A 126 15.02 19.57 0.16
CA ASP A 126 15.64 18.97 -1.02
C ASP A 126 14.75 19.06 -2.28
N PRO A 127 14.48 20.28 -2.80
CA PRO A 127 13.51 20.50 -3.89
C PRO A 127 13.79 19.62 -5.10
N ALA A 128 12.76 19.06 -5.74
CA ALA A 128 12.95 18.05 -6.78
C ALA A 128 13.57 18.59 -8.08
N ARG A 129 14.57 17.89 -8.61
CA ARG A 129 15.20 18.22 -9.90
C ARG A 129 14.61 17.53 -11.13
N PRO A 130 14.28 16.23 -11.12
CA PRO A 130 13.91 15.53 -12.35
C PRO A 130 12.71 16.19 -13.04
N LEU A 131 12.87 16.51 -14.33
CA LEU A 131 11.86 17.17 -15.18
C LEU A 131 11.46 18.60 -14.76
N ILE A 132 12.07 19.16 -13.71
CA ILE A 132 11.95 20.58 -13.34
C ILE A 132 13.11 21.34 -13.99
N LYS A 133 12.81 22.23 -14.94
CA LYS A 133 13.83 22.97 -15.69
C LYS A 133 14.32 24.18 -14.87
N PRO A 134 15.65 24.42 -14.76
CA PRO A 134 16.18 25.66 -14.22
C PRO A 134 15.63 26.87 -14.98
N GLY A 135 15.10 27.87 -14.26
CA GLY A 135 14.45 29.05 -14.84
C GLY A 135 13.07 28.79 -15.47
N GLY A 136 12.49 27.60 -15.28
CA GLY A 136 11.13 27.27 -15.72
C GLY A 136 10.05 27.79 -14.77
N VAL A 137 8.84 27.97 -15.30
CA VAL A 137 7.66 28.52 -14.59
C VAL A 137 7.15 27.60 -13.47
N ASN A 138 7.62 26.36 -13.40
CA ASN A 138 7.17 25.32 -12.45
C ASN A 138 8.18 25.09 -11.30
N ARG A 139 8.98 26.09 -10.93
CA ARG A 139 10.08 25.95 -9.98
C ARG A 139 9.96 26.98 -8.86
N LEU A 140 10.34 26.56 -7.66
CA LEU A 140 10.53 27.43 -6.50
C LEU A 140 11.68 28.41 -6.76
N ASP A 141 11.49 29.67 -6.37
CA ASP A 141 12.48 30.73 -6.42
C ASP A 141 12.57 31.50 -5.09
N GLN A 142 13.69 32.21 -4.89
CA GLN A 142 13.89 33.11 -3.76
C GLN A 142 12.78 34.17 -3.64
N GLY A 143 12.19 34.60 -4.76
CA GLY A 143 11.11 35.60 -4.80
C GLY A 143 9.75 35.14 -4.24
N ASP A 144 9.51 33.84 -4.09
CA ASP A 144 8.19 33.28 -3.79
C ASP A 144 7.70 33.55 -2.35
N ALA A 145 8.58 33.97 -1.44
CA ALA A 145 8.23 34.38 -0.08
C ALA A 145 9.08 35.58 0.38
N LYS A 146 8.75 36.16 1.55
CA LYS A 146 9.65 37.14 2.20
C LYS A 146 10.96 36.47 2.60
N TYR A 147 10.91 35.22 3.04
CA TYR A 147 12.07 34.42 3.36
C TYR A 147 11.95 32.98 2.84
N VAL A 148 12.98 32.50 2.13
CA VAL A 148 13.03 31.17 1.53
C VAL A 148 14.28 30.48 2.01
N GLN A 149 14.10 29.38 2.73
CA GLN A 149 15.17 28.55 3.27
C GLN A 149 15.18 27.21 2.56
N VAL A 150 16.35 26.73 2.16
CA VAL A 150 16.49 25.48 1.42
C VAL A 150 17.47 24.55 2.12
N ILE A 151 17.08 23.29 2.32
CA ILE A 151 17.94 22.26 2.90
C ILE A 151 18.27 21.26 1.81
N HIS A 152 19.55 21.16 1.45
CA HIS A 152 20.07 20.26 0.43
C HIS A 152 20.71 19.04 1.07
N THR A 153 20.22 17.87 0.68
CA THR A 153 20.78 16.58 1.12
C THR A 153 21.05 15.63 -0.05
N ASN A 154 20.42 15.83 -1.22
CA ASN A 154 20.66 15.09 -2.45
C ASN A 154 20.71 15.95 -3.73
N ALA A 155 21.22 17.17 -3.58
CA ALA A 155 21.44 18.14 -4.63
C ALA A 155 22.23 17.58 -5.82
N GLY A 156 21.70 17.80 -7.02
CA GLY A 156 22.28 17.33 -8.27
C GLY A 156 21.88 15.90 -8.66
N HIS A 157 21.16 15.17 -7.81
CA HIS A 157 20.56 13.87 -8.12
C HIS A 157 19.03 14.00 -8.14
N TYR A 158 18.33 13.64 -7.06
CA TYR A 158 16.89 13.91 -6.92
C TYR A 158 16.61 15.35 -6.48
N GLY A 159 17.52 15.96 -5.74
CA GLY A 159 17.43 17.36 -5.31
C GLY A 159 18.02 18.35 -6.33
N GLU A 160 17.54 19.59 -6.26
CA GLU A 160 18.01 20.73 -7.02
C GLU A 160 19.47 21.08 -6.68
N GLY A 161 20.29 21.32 -7.71
CA GLY A 161 21.74 21.55 -7.54
C GLY A 161 22.15 23.00 -7.32
N GLY A 162 21.26 23.94 -7.64
CA GLY A 162 21.53 25.37 -7.60
C GLY A 162 21.11 26.03 -6.29
N ARG A 163 21.56 27.27 -6.08
CA ARG A 163 21.01 28.14 -5.03
C ARG A 163 19.57 28.45 -5.39
N VAL A 164 18.64 28.15 -4.48
CA VAL A 164 17.20 28.40 -4.67
C VAL A 164 16.67 29.43 -3.68
N GLY A 165 17.23 29.50 -2.46
CA GLY A 165 16.68 30.33 -1.39
C GLY A 165 17.40 31.65 -1.16
N HIS A 166 16.88 32.37 -0.17
CA HIS A 166 17.63 33.41 0.54
C HIS A 166 18.84 32.78 1.25
N ILE A 167 18.61 31.60 1.84
CA ILE A 167 19.61 30.79 2.49
C ILE A 167 19.53 29.33 2.03
N ASP A 168 20.68 28.72 1.81
CA ASP A 168 20.81 27.33 1.38
C ASP A 168 21.76 26.58 2.34
N PHE A 169 21.25 25.53 2.98
CA PHE A 169 22.02 24.65 3.86
C PHE A 169 22.45 23.40 3.08
N CYS A 170 23.75 23.11 3.06
CA CYS A 170 24.35 21.98 2.36
C CYS A 170 24.82 20.94 3.38
N VAL A 171 24.01 19.92 3.66
CA VAL A 171 24.35 18.88 4.64
C VAL A 171 25.29 17.85 4.02
N ASN A 172 26.47 17.67 4.62
CA ASN A 172 27.54 16.79 4.13
C ASN A 172 27.90 17.07 2.65
N GLY A 173 27.99 18.36 2.30
CA GLY A 173 28.21 18.81 0.92
C GLY A 173 26.94 18.82 0.06
N GLY A 174 25.79 18.47 0.63
CA GLY A 174 24.46 18.55 0.03
C GLY A 174 24.13 17.45 -0.97
N ARG A 175 24.96 16.41 -1.13
CA ARG A 175 24.81 15.40 -2.21
C ARG A 175 24.44 13.99 -1.76
N ARG A 176 25.27 13.35 -0.95
CA ARG A 176 25.02 11.98 -0.48
C ARG A 176 25.38 11.92 0.97
N GLN A 177 24.45 11.46 1.79
CA GLN A 177 24.65 11.43 3.23
C GLN A 177 25.49 10.19 3.60
N PRO A 178 26.49 10.31 4.49
CA PRO A 178 27.45 9.24 4.77
C PRO A 178 26.79 7.98 5.32
N TYR A 179 25.75 8.13 6.12
CA TYR A 179 24.96 7.03 6.67
C TYR A 179 24.03 6.34 5.66
N CYS A 180 23.91 6.84 4.42
CA CYS A 180 23.19 6.16 3.33
C CYS A 180 24.08 5.19 2.53
N GLY A 181 25.36 5.02 2.90
CA GLY A 181 26.35 4.23 2.14
C GLY A 181 25.93 2.80 1.81
N ASN A 182 25.17 2.14 2.70
CA ASN A 182 24.73 0.75 2.55
C ASN A 182 23.27 0.61 2.07
N SER A 183 22.61 1.71 1.70
CA SER A 183 21.21 1.66 1.27
C SER A 183 21.08 1.24 -0.20
N ALA A 184 20.02 0.49 -0.52
CA ALA A 184 19.73 0.04 -1.88
C ALA A 184 19.60 1.20 -2.90
N ASN A 185 19.19 2.38 -2.43
CA ASN A 185 19.22 3.61 -3.21
C ASN A 185 19.73 4.78 -2.35
N ILE A 186 21.06 4.99 -2.41
CA ILE A 186 21.76 6.06 -1.70
C ILE A 186 21.20 7.47 -1.99
N ASN A 187 20.71 7.71 -3.21
CA ASN A 187 20.16 9.01 -3.57
C ASN A 187 18.78 9.20 -2.95
N LEU A 188 17.92 8.17 -2.97
CA LEU A 188 16.59 8.25 -2.36
C LEU A 188 16.71 8.39 -0.84
N CYS A 189 17.59 7.59 -0.23
CA CYS A 189 17.92 7.71 1.18
C CYS A 189 18.32 9.16 1.49
N SER A 190 19.35 9.69 0.80
CA SER A 190 19.85 11.04 1.03
C SER A 190 18.77 12.11 0.81
N HIS A 191 17.90 11.95 -0.19
CA HIS A 191 16.82 12.88 -0.53
C HIS A 191 15.75 12.98 0.57
N ILE A 192 15.45 11.86 1.24
CA ILE A 192 14.43 11.80 2.30
C ILE A 192 14.92 12.46 3.60
N TRP A 193 16.22 12.38 3.91
CA TRP A 193 16.78 12.86 5.18
C TRP A 193 16.64 14.37 5.43
N ALA A 194 16.37 15.18 4.41
CA ALA A 194 16.08 16.62 4.59
C ALA A 194 14.90 16.86 5.55
N ILE A 195 13.90 15.97 5.54
CA ILE A 195 12.74 16.02 6.44
C ILE A 195 13.16 15.82 7.89
N CYS A 196 14.02 14.83 8.13
CA CYS A 196 14.50 14.48 9.46
C CYS A 196 15.38 15.59 10.05
N TYR A 197 16.21 16.23 9.22
CA TYR A 197 17.00 17.38 9.65
C TYR A 197 16.13 18.55 10.10
N LEU A 198 15.03 18.83 9.39
CA LEU A 198 14.07 19.84 9.83
C LEU A 198 13.33 19.40 11.10
N ALA A 199 12.88 18.14 11.16
CA ALA A 199 12.19 17.61 12.34
C ALA A 199 13.06 17.68 13.60
N GLN A 200 14.35 17.30 13.51
CA GLN A 200 15.31 17.42 14.59
C GLN A 200 15.45 18.88 15.08
N SER A 201 15.45 19.86 14.16
CA SER A 201 15.60 21.27 14.50
C SER A 201 14.44 21.85 15.32
N LEU A 202 13.33 21.12 15.48
CA LEU A 202 12.21 21.52 16.31
C LEU A 202 12.47 21.28 17.80
N TYR A 203 13.41 20.38 18.15
CA TYR A 203 13.72 20.06 19.53
C TYR A 203 14.86 20.95 20.05
N GLU A 204 14.64 21.58 21.20
CA GLU A 204 15.60 22.50 21.81
C GLU A 204 16.93 21.80 22.15
N GLY A 205 18.05 22.39 21.74
CA GLY A 205 19.39 21.85 21.96
C GLY A 205 19.82 20.80 20.93
N HIS A 206 18.96 20.48 19.96
CA HIS A 206 19.23 19.54 18.87
C HIS A 206 19.37 20.22 17.50
N GLU A 207 19.33 21.55 17.44
CA GLU A 207 19.41 22.30 16.19
C GLU A 207 20.77 22.08 15.49
N PRO A 208 20.78 21.60 14.24
CA PRO A 208 22.04 21.48 13.50
C PRO A 208 22.66 22.86 13.26
N MET A 209 23.85 23.09 13.80
CA MET A 209 24.59 24.33 13.62
C MET A 209 25.38 24.29 12.31
N ALA A 210 25.18 25.30 11.47
CA ALA A 210 25.79 25.39 10.16
C ALA A 210 26.80 26.53 10.07
N GLU A 211 27.93 26.29 9.43
CA GLU A 211 28.98 27.29 9.21
C GLU A 211 28.91 27.87 7.79
N PRO A 212 29.24 29.16 7.58
CA PRO A 212 29.30 29.74 6.24
C PRO A 212 30.26 28.96 5.34
N CYS A 213 29.84 28.59 4.13
CA CYS A 213 30.71 27.91 3.15
C CYS A 213 30.74 28.62 1.80
N SER A 214 31.42 28.03 0.80
CA SER A 214 31.58 28.64 -0.53
C SER A 214 30.24 29.05 -1.14
N ARG A 215 30.26 29.98 -2.11
CA ARG A 215 29.05 30.54 -2.77
C ARG A 215 28.06 29.51 -3.36
N ARG A 216 28.41 28.23 -3.41
CA ARG A 216 27.59 27.08 -3.81
C ARG A 216 27.93 25.87 -2.95
N CYS A 217 26.99 24.92 -2.82
CA CYS A 217 27.25 23.64 -2.19
C CYS A 217 28.45 22.94 -2.85
N PRO A 218 29.48 22.51 -2.08
CA PRO A 218 30.71 21.95 -2.62
C PRO A 218 30.46 20.59 -3.29
N SER A 219 31.01 20.39 -4.50
CA SER A 219 30.68 19.25 -5.37
C SER A 219 31.51 17.98 -5.15
N THR A 220 32.56 18.02 -4.32
CA THR A 220 33.49 16.90 -4.12
C THR A 220 33.67 16.59 -2.63
N ALA A 221 33.56 15.32 -2.26
CA ALA A 221 33.98 14.78 -0.97
C ALA A 221 35.52 14.72 -0.87
N ILE A 222 36.21 15.82 -1.17
CA ILE A 222 37.63 15.99 -0.82
C ILE A 222 37.64 16.73 0.52
N LEU A 223 37.43 15.99 1.58
CA LEU A 223 37.83 16.39 2.94
C LEU A 223 39.13 15.65 3.25
N GLY A 224 40.19 16.02 2.53
CA GLY A 224 41.49 15.38 2.64
C GLY A 224 42.63 16.27 2.15
N SER A 225 42.52 17.59 2.24
CA SER A 225 43.67 18.52 2.22
C SER A 225 43.17 19.96 2.32
N GLY A 226 43.43 20.58 3.48
CA GLY A 226 43.35 22.03 3.65
C GLY A 226 41.94 22.60 3.70
N ILE A 227 41.52 22.96 4.92
CA ILE A 227 40.92 24.27 5.12
C ILE A 227 41.90 25.26 4.46
N ARG A 228 41.67 25.63 3.20
CA ARG A 228 42.22 26.90 2.71
C ARG A 228 41.50 27.93 3.57
N GLN A 229 42.17 28.37 4.63
CA GLN A 229 41.96 29.70 5.17
C GLN A 229 41.95 30.62 3.95
N GLY A 230 40.74 31.00 3.54
CA GLY A 230 40.55 31.95 2.48
C GLY A 230 41.35 33.16 2.91
N ARG A 231 42.41 33.47 2.15
CA ARG A 231 43.09 34.76 2.24
C ARG A 231 42.00 35.81 2.37
N ARG A 232 42.03 36.54 3.48
CA ARG A 232 41.24 37.75 3.74
C ARG A 232 41.33 38.63 2.49
N ARG A 233 40.36 38.53 1.60
CA ARG A 233 40.13 39.49 0.53
C ARG A 233 38.82 40.17 0.86
N PHE A 234 38.97 41.45 1.16
CA PHE A 234 37.95 42.44 1.47
C PHE A 234 36.68 42.25 0.63
N GLY A 235 35.54 42.26 1.31
CA GLY A 235 34.21 42.28 0.69
C GLY A 235 33.22 41.32 1.32
N TYR A 236 32.70 41.72 2.49
CA TYR A 236 31.46 41.28 3.17
C TYR A 236 31.00 39.82 3.03
N ALA A 237 31.11 39.06 4.14
CA ALA A 237 30.14 38.10 4.69
C ALA A 237 30.86 37.00 5.50
N MET A 238 31.09 37.20 6.80
CA MET A 238 31.41 36.10 7.71
C MET A 238 30.93 36.46 9.10
N GLY A 239 29.99 35.68 9.64
CA GLY A 239 29.43 35.94 10.95
C GLY A 239 28.73 34.71 11.51
N TYR A 240 29.51 33.91 12.24
CA TYR A 240 29.08 32.88 13.18
C TYR A 240 28.29 31.69 12.62
N ALA A 241 28.40 30.56 13.32
CA ALA A 241 27.55 29.40 13.07
C ALA A 241 26.10 29.78 13.40
N ILE A 242 25.16 29.37 12.57
CA ILE A 242 23.73 29.63 12.76
C ILE A 242 22.96 28.31 12.83
N PRO A 243 21.84 28.26 13.59
CA PRO A 243 20.99 27.08 13.60
C PRO A 243 20.27 26.93 12.26
N MET A 244 20.25 25.72 11.71
CA MET A 244 19.41 25.33 10.58
C MET A 244 18.03 24.92 11.10
N GLY A 245 16.97 25.46 10.50
CA GLY A 245 15.58 25.09 10.76
C GLY A 245 14.71 26.30 11.06
N LEU A 246 13.74 26.17 11.96
CA LEU A 246 12.86 27.29 12.32
C LEU A 246 13.55 28.42 13.09
N LYS A 247 14.60 28.11 13.86
CA LYS A 247 15.38 29.11 14.61
C LYS A 247 16.40 29.85 13.74
N THR A 248 16.46 29.58 12.43
CA THR A 248 17.36 30.30 11.51
C THR A 248 17.05 31.81 11.54
N PRO A 249 18.06 32.67 11.74
CA PRO A 249 17.84 34.11 11.80
C PRO A 249 17.20 34.64 10.50
N PRO A 250 16.17 35.50 10.57
CA PRO A 250 15.39 35.93 9.40
C PRO A 250 16.17 36.79 8.40
N ASN A 251 17.32 37.34 8.81
CA ASN A 251 18.20 38.17 7.98
C ASN A 251 19.42 37.39 7.45
N ALA A 252 19.53 36.09 7.76
CA ALA A 252 20.63 35.28 7.28
C ALA A 252 20.49 35.02 5.78
N SER A 253 21.61 35.05 5.05
CA SER A 253 21.61 34.79 3.61
C SER A 253 22.93 34.17 3.16
N GLY A 254 22.88 33.46 2.03
CA GLY A 254 24.03 32.78 1.44
C GLY A 254 23.99 31.27 1.64
N SER A 255 25.16 30.63 1.60
CA SER A 255 25.27 29.17 1.69
C SER A 255 25.99 28.77 2.97
N TYR A 256 25.40 27.82 3.70
CA TYR A 256 25.91 27.31 4.95
C TYR A 256 26.08 25.79 4.84
N CYS A 257 27.12 25.25 5.45
CA CYS A 257 27.43 23.83 5.37
C CYS A 257 27.38 23.21 6.76
N ILE A 258 26.86 21.99 6.79
CA ILE A 258 26.80 21.17 8.00
C ILE A 258 27.60 19.91 7.71
N LYS A 259 28.45 19.50 8.65
CA LYS A 259 29.12 18.22 8.60
C LYS A 259 28.61 17.37 9.75
N ASP A 260 27.88 16.32 9.41
CA ASP A 260 27.28 15.42 10.38
C ASP A 260 27.41 13.98 9.88
N ASN A 261 28.24 13.21 10.55
CA ASN A 261 28.45 11.80 10.21
C ASN A 261 27.36 10.90 10.80
N ASN A 262 26.59 11.41 11.76
CA ASN A 262 25.49 10.68 12.36
C ASN A 262 24.18 11.01 11.63
N PRO A 263 23.26 10.05 11.49
CA PRO A 263 21.93 10.36 10.98
C PRO A 263 21.21 11.27 11.98
N PRO A 264 20.48 12.30 11.51
CA PRO A 264 19.69 13.15 12.39
C PRO A 264 18.57 12.36 13.07
N PHE A 265 17.90 12.96 14.06
CA PHE A 265 16.68 12.42 14.65
C PHE A 265 15.60 12.32 13.56
N CYS A 266 15.55 11.14 12.93
CA CYS A 266 14.39 10.67 12.21
C CYS A 266 13.88 9.47 12.97
N PRO A 267 12.70 9.55 13.60
CA PRO A 267 12.08 8.34 14.07
C PRO A 267 11.91 7.45 12.85
N SER A 268 12.42 6.22 12.95
CA SER A 268 12.21 5.19 11.93
C SER A 268 10.72 4.78 11.83
N LYS A 269 9.84 5.43 12.61
CA LYS A 269 8.43 5.12 12.85
C LYS A 269 7.65 6.42 13.16
N PRO A 270 6.53 6.74 12.49
CA PRO A 270 5.55 7.66 13.09
C PRO A 270 4.99 7.02 14.37
N SER A 271 4.70 7.83 15.38
CA SER A 271 3.90 7.36 16.53
C SER A 271 2.44 7.37 16.10
N MET A 272 1.78 6.32 15.57
CA MET A 272 1.95 4.85 15.44
C MET A 272 1.69 4.40 13.98
N PRO A 273 1.97 3.16 13.49
CA PRO A 273 2.56 1.99 14.13
C PRO A 273 3.92 1.61 13.49
N GLY A 274 5.05 1.95 14.11
CA GLY A 274 6.33 1.29 13.84
C GLY A 274 6.99 1.49 12.45
N PRO A 275 8.24 1.02 12.18
CA PRO A 275 8.84 1.13 10.87
C PRO A 275 8.17 0.07 10.00
N CYS A 276 8.37 0.19 8.70
CA CYS A 276 8.34 -0.96 7.82
C CYS A 276 9.41 -1.95 8.27
N GLN A 277 8.99 -2.90 9.10
CA GLN A 277 9.87 -3.91 9.65
C GLN A 277 10.21 -4.89 8.54
N PHE A 278 11.44 -4.87 8.05
CA PHE A 278 11.95 -5.89 7.12
C PHE A 278 12.58 -7.01 7.95
N GLN A 279 12.14 -8.24 7.70
CA GLN A 279 12.65 -9.41 8.41
C GLN A 279 12.99 -10.48 7.38
N TYR A 280 14.24 -10.94 7.39
CA TYR A 280 14.76 -11.91 6.42
C TYR A 280 15.76 -12.83 7.10
N LEU A 281 15.44 -14.13 7.17
CA LEU A 281 16.22 -15.17 7.83
C LEU A 281 16.50 -14.89 9.32
N GLU A 282 15.58 -14.23 9.99
CA GLU A 282 15.65 -13.98 11.44
C GLU A 282 14.95 -15.09 12.23
N PRO A 283 15.27 -15.28 13.52
CA PRO A 283 14.56 -16.22 14.37
C PRO A 283 13.05 -15.92 14.44
N CYS A 284 12.25 -16.99 14.50
CA CYS A 284 10.81 -16.89 14.62
C CYS A 284 10.43 -16.54 16.06
N THR A 285 9.66 -15.46 16.24
CA THR A 285 9.25 -15.01 17.57
C THR A 285 7.80 -14.57 17.56
N SER A 286 7.07 -14.88 18.64
CA SER A 286 5.69 -14.44 18.86
C SER A 286 5.55 -12.92 18.94
N LYS A 287 6.68 -12.22 19.17
CA LYS A 287 6.75 -10.75 19.12
C LYS A 287 6.60 -10.19 17.72
N THR A 288 6.88 -10.93 16.66
CA THR A 288 6.78 -10.44 15.27
C THR A 288 5.70 -11.15 14.47
N ILE A 289 5.57 -12.47 14.65
CA ILE A 289 4.54 -13.31 14.03
C ILE A 289 3.90 -14.13 15.13
N ALA A 290 2.60 -13.93 15.35
CA ALA A 290 1.84 -14.62 16.39
C ALA A 290 0.95 -15.69 15.77
N PHE A 291 0.81 -16.81 16.49
CA PHE A 291 -0.03 -17.94 16.08
C PHE A 291 -1.17 -18.08 17.08
N TYR A 292 -2.40 -18.02 16.59
CA TYR A 292 -3.59 -18.12 17.43
C TYR A 292 -4.41 -19.33 17.04
N VAL A 293 -5.03 -20.00 18.00
CA VAL A 293 -6.03 -21.05 17.76
C VAL A 293 -7.37 -20.65 18.34
N PHE A 294 -8.44 -20.93 17.59
CA PHE A 294 -9.83 -20.82 18.00
C PHE A 294 -10.50 -22.19 17.88
N SER A 295 -11.38 -22.54 18.81
CA SER A 295 -12.17 -23.78 18.75
C SER A 295 -13.66 -23.48 18.62
N SER A 296 -14.36 -24.23 17.76
CA SER A 296 -15.82 -24.17 17.63
C SER A 296 -16.55 -24.64 18.87
N GLU A 297 -15.92 -25.44 19.73
CA GLU A 297 -16.54 -25.99 20.94
C GLU A 297 -16.67 -24.95 22.05
N HIS A 298 -15.71 -24.02 22.10
CA HIS A 298 -15.65 -22.98 23.13
C HIS A 298 -15.53 -21.59 22.49
N PRO A 299 -16.57 -21.14 21.75
CA PRO A 299 -16.51 -19.90 20.99
C PRO A 299 -16.39 -18.64 21.88
N GLN A 300 -16.65 -18.76 23.19
CA GLN A 300 -16.58 -17.66 24.15
C GLN A 300 -15.17 -17.45 24.73
N ASP A 301 -14.28 -18.45 24.64
CA ASP A 301 -12.98 -18.44 25.31
C ASP A 301 -11.95 -17.53 24.61
N GLY A 302 -12.27 -17.04 23.41
CA GLY A 302 -11.39 -16.17 22.63
C GLY A 302 -10.20 -16.91 22.00
N PRO A 303 -9.26 -16.19 21.37
CA PRO A 303 -8.06 -16.80 20.81
C PRO A 303 -7.06 -17.24 21.88
N VAL A 304 -6.51 -18.44 21.73
CA VAL A 304 -5.33 -18.88 22.49
C VAL A 304 -4.07 -18.55 21.70
N LEU A 305 -3.15 -17.78 22.28
CA LEU A 305 -1.83 -17.51 21.71
C LEU A 305 -0.91 -18.71 21.95
N LEU A 306 -0.30 -19.22 20.89
CA LEU A 306 0.65 -20.32 20.91
C LEU A 306 2.08 -19.80 20.73
N ASP A 307 3.05 -20.51 21.33
CA ASP A 307 4.47 -20.21 21.12
C ASP A 307 4.89 -20.51 19.67
N SER A 308 5.81 -19.72 19.12
CA SER A 308 6.23 -19.85 17.71
C SER A 308 7.19 -21.01 17.45
N ILE A 309 7.85 -21.54 18.49
CA ILE A 309 8.87 -22.58 18.38
C ILE A 309 8.41 -23.84 19.11
N ASP A 310 7.85 -23.69 20.32
CA ASP A 310 7.43 -24.80 21.18
C ASP A 310 5.93 -24.73 21.52
N PRO A 311 5.04 -24.80 20.51
CA PRO A 311 3.62 -24.61 20.70
C PRO A 311 2.99 -25.75 21.51
N HIS A 312 2.32 -25.38 22.61
CA HIS A 312 1.51 -26.28 23.42
C HIS A 312 0.06 -25.86 23.35
N VAL A 313 -0.81 -26.77 22.89
CA VAL A 313 -2.25 -26.53 22.77
C VAL A 313 -2.94 -26.99 24.07
N PRO A 314 -3.82 -26.17 24.67
CA PRO A 314 -4.57 -26.56 25.85
C PRO A 314 -5.39 -27.85 25.64
N GLU A 315 -5.46 -28.71 26.66
CA GLU A 315 -6.12 -30.04 26.59
C GLU A 315 -7.59 -30.01 26.14
N HIS A 316 -8.30 -28.91 26.39
CA HIS A 316 -9.70 -28.74 25.98
C HIS A 316 -9.85 -28.51 24.47
N ILE A 317 -8.78 -28.15 23.74
CA ILE A 317 -8.77 -28.02 22.28
C ILE A 317 -8.27 -29.33 21.68
N ARG A 318 -9.20 -30.15 21.20
CA ARG A 318 -8.86 -31.44 20.61
C ARG A 318 -8.35 -31.27 19.18
N LEU A 319 -7.11 -31.65 18.93
CA LEU A 319 -6.46 -31.52 17.61
C LEU A 319 -6.83 -32.61 16.61
N ASN A 320 -7.55 -33.66 17.05
CA ASN A 320 -8.15 -34.66 16.15
C ASN A 320 -9.39 -34.14 15.39
N HIS A 321 -9.83 -32.92 15.70
CA HIS A 321 -10.88 -32.20 14.99
C HIS A 321 -10.40 -31.69 13.62
N THR A 322 -11.32 -31.10 12.86
CA THR A 322 -10.95 -30.46 11.59
C THR A 322 -10.10 -29.22 11.89
N ASN A 323 -8.88 -29.16 11.36
CA ASN A 323 -7.98 -28.04 11.57
C ASN A 323 -7.85 -27.22 10.28
N LYS A 324 -8.08 -25.90 10.38
CA LYS A 324 -7.93 -24.95 9.26
C LYS A 324 -6.83 -23.96 9.59
N LEU A 325 -6.00 -23.60 8.61
CA LEU A 325 -4.97 -22.56 8.76
C LEU A 325 -5.36 -21.37 7.89
N ILE A 326 -5.48 -20.18 8.48
CA ILE A 326 -5.82 -18.95 7.75
C ILE A 326 -4.71 -17.91 7.90
N VAL A 327 -4.31 -17.34 6.77
CA VAL A 327 -3.27 -16.31 6.70
C VAL A 327 -3.83 -15.05 6.06
N HIS A 328 -3.78 -13.93 6.78
CA HIS A 328 -4.25 -12.64 6.27
C HIS A 328 -3.25 -12.00 5.30
N GLY A 329 -3.70 -10.92 4.64
CA GLY A 329 -2.93 -10.18 3.64
C GLY A 329 -2.26 -8.92 4.18
N TYR A 330 -1.98 -8.00 3.25
CA TYR A 330 -1.38 -6.70 3.53
C TYR A 330 -2.25 -5.84 4.45
N GLY A 331 -1.65 -5.21 5.46
CA GLY A 331 -2.35 -4.41 6.47
C GLY A 331 -3.24 -5.22 7.43
N GLY A 332 -3.17 -6.55 7.39
CA GLY A 332 -4.03 -7.42 8.19
C GLY A 332 -3.55 -7.64 9.63
N SER A 333 -4.37 -8.35 10.39
CA SER A 333 -4.17 -8.75 11.78
C SER A 333 -5.10 -9.93 12.10
N ILE A 334 -5.07 -10.44 13.33
CA ILE A 334 -5.98 -11.49 13.81
C ILE A 334 -7.47 -11.21 13.53
N ASP A 335 -7.90 -9.95 13.52
CA ASP A 335 -9.29 -9.54 13.35
C ASP A 335 -9.58 -8.86 12.00
N PHE A 336 -8.68 -9.04 11.03
CA PHE A 336 -8.85 -8.51 9.67
C PHE A 336 -10.14 -9.02 9.02
N ASN A 337 -10.94 -8.11 8.45
CA ASN A 337 -12.32 -8.40 8.06
C ASN A 337 -12.44 -9.61 7.10
N ALA A 338 -11.59 -9.69 6.06
CA ALA A 338 -11.60 -10.79 5.10
C ALA A 338 -11.40 -12.15 5.77
N THR A 339 -10.34 -12.32 6.56
CA THR A 339 -10.06 -13.60 7.23
C THR A 339 -11.00 -13.86 8.42
N LYS A 340 -11.49 -12.82 9.08
CA LYS A 340 -12.46 -12.89 10.18
C LYS A 340 -13.79 -13.49 9.73
N MET A 341 -14.27 -13.15 8.54
CA MET A 341 -15.50 -13.74 7.99
C MET A 341 -15.35 -15.24 7.77
N ILE A 342 -14.21 -15.68 7.25
CA ILE A 342 -13.90 -17.11 7.03
C ILE A 342 -13.79 -17.85 8.36
N ARG A 343 -13.04 -17.29 9.33
CA ARG A 343 -12.97 -17.82 10.70
C ARG A 343 -14.36 -18.02 11.29
N LYS A 344 -15.23 -17.00 11.23
CA LYS A 344 -16.60 -17.08 11.73
C LYS A 344 -17.42 -18.15 11.01
N ALA A 345 -17.22 -18.35 9.71
CA ALA A 345 -17.92 -19.37 8.94
C ALA A 345 -17.51 -20.79 9.37
N TYR A 346 -16.22 -21.04 9.63
CA TYR A 346 -15.74 -22.34 10.13
C TYR A 346 -16.12 -22.60 11.58
N LEU A 347 -16.07 -21.60 12.46
CA LEU A 347 -16.45 -21.78 13.87
C LEU A 347 -17.93 -22.09 14.08
N ARG A 348 -18.77 -21.99 13.04
CA ARG A 348 -20.16 -22.50 13.04
C ARG A 348 -20.26 -23.99 12.74
N LYS A 349 -19.21 -24.61 12.21
CA LYS A 349 -19.14 -26.06 12.02
C LYS A 349 -18.71 -26.70 13.33
N PRO A 350 -19.35 -27.80 13.75
CA PRO A 350 -18.90 -28.54 14.93
C PRO A 350 -17.50 -29.11 14.70
N ASN A 351 -16.77 -29.36 15.79
CA ASN A 351 -15.46 -30.03 15.78
C ASN A 351 -14.47 -29.39 14.80
N THR A 352 -14.34 -28.06 14.83
CA THR A 352 -13.43 -27.31 13.96
C THR A 352 -12.54 -26.37 14.76
N ASN A 353 -11.24 -26.48 14.54
CA ASN A 353 -10.23 -25.55 15.03
C ASN A 353 -9.75 -24.65 13.89
N VAL A 354 -9.57 -23.38 14.18
CA VAL A 354 -9.05 -22.40 13.23
C VAL A 354 -7.77 -21.80 13.78
N PHE A 355 -6.66 -22.07 13.10
CA PHE A 355 -5.37 -21.45 13.33
C PHE A 355 -5.25 -20.18 12.50
N ILE A 356 -4.88 -19.06 13.12
CA ILE A 356 -4.60 -17.78 12.45
C ILE A 356 -3.12 -17.48 12.57
N VAL A 357 -2.50 -17.17 11.43
CA VAL A 357 -1.15 -16.58 11.38
C VAL A 357 -1.29 -15.06 11.36
N ASP A 358 -0.98 -14.41 12.48
CA ASP A 358 -0.93 -12.95 12.59
C ASP A 358 0.49 -12.46 12.36
N TRP A 359 0.72 -11.92 11.18
CA TRP A 359 1.97 -11.30 10.76
C TRP A 359 1.76 -9.81 10.46
N GLY A 360 0.76 -9.19 11.12
CA GLY A 360 0.38 -7.78 10.94
C GLY A 360 1.52 -6.81 11.17
N LYS A 361 2.45 -7.14 12.08
CA LYS A 361 3.64 -6.33 12.38
C LYS A 361 4.61 -6.24 11.19
N LEU A 362 4.60 -7.23 10.31
CA LEU A 362 5.43 -7.30 9.10
C LEU A 362 4.70 -6.80 7.84
N THR A 363 3.40 -6.55 7.93
CA THR A 363 2.54 -6.16 6.80
C THR A 363 1.90 -4.80 6.98
N ARG A 364 2.41 -3.97 7.89
CA ARG A 364 1.83 -2.67 8.23
C ARG A 364 1.65 -1.78 7.01
N LEU A 365 0.57 -1.01 6.99
CA LEU A 365 0.40 0.09 6.04
C LEU A 365 1.35 1.24 6.43
N PRO A 366 1.98 1.97 5.48
CA PRO A 366 1.97 1.82 4.01
C PRO A 366 3.15 0.99 3.46
N CYS A 367 3.65 -0.01 4.20
CA CYS A 367 4.88 -0.76 3.92
C CYS A 367 4.75 -1.91 2.89
N TYR A 368 4.11 -1.70 1.74
CA TYR A 368 3.80 -2.81 0.82
C TYR A 368 5.05 -3.56 0.29
N PRO A 369 6.12 -2.90 -0.21
CA PRO A 369 7.29 -3.62 -0.71
C PRO A 369 7.92 -4.50 0.37
N THR A 370 8.08 -3.95 1.58
CA THR A 370 8.61 -4.68 2.74
C THR A 370 7.70 -5.85 3.12
N ALA A 371 6.39 -5.65 3.14
CA ALA A 371 5.40 -6.69 3.40
C ALA A 371 5.49 -7.84 2.38
N ALA A 372 5.64 -7.50 1.09
CA ALA A 372 5.83 -8.48 0.03
C ALA A 372 7.09 -9.32 0.26
N PHE A 373 8.22 -8.70 0.61
CA PHE A 373 9.45 -9.45 0.94
C PHE A 373 9.33 -10.29 2.22
N ASN A 374 8.62 -9.79 3.23
CA ASN A 374 8.40 -10.49 4.50
C ASN A 374 7.53 -11.74 4.37
N THR A 375 6.82 -11.93 3.25
CA THR A 375 6.02 -13.15 3.01
C THR A 375 6.85 -14.41 3.19
N LYS A 376 8.12 -14.39 2.76
CA LYS A 376 9.07 -15.50 2.92
C LYS A 376 9.34 -15.80 4.40
N GLN A 377 9.68 -14.78 5.18
CA GLN A 377 9.92 -14.94 6.62
C GLN A 377 8.67 -15.43 7.35
N ALA A 378 7.51 -14.86 7.04
CA ALA A 378 6.24 -15.30 7.61
C ALA A 378 5.96 -16.77 7.26
N GLY A 379 6.28 -17.17 6.03
CA GLY A 379 6.10 -18.54 5.55
C GLY A 379 7.00 -19.53 6.28
N GLU A 380 8.30 -19.23 6.35
CA GLU A 380 9.31 -20.03 7.06
C GLU A 380 8.97 -20.17 8.54
N CYS A 381 8.55 -19.09 9.21
CA CYS A 381 8.14 -19.17 10.61
C CYS A 381 6.84 -19.93 10.85
N THR A 382 5.90 -19.85 9.91
CA THR A 382 4.69 -20.69 9.97
C THR A 382 5.07 -22.16 9.84
N ALA A 383 6.05 -22.51 8.99
CA ALA A 383 6.53 -23.88 8.88
C ALA A 383 7.21 -24.35 10.17
N THR A 384 8.06 -23.52 10.79
CA THR A 384 8.68 -23.82 12.09
C THR A 384 7.62 -24.08 13.16
N PHE A 385 6.61 -23.22 13.26
CA PHE A 385 5.49 -23.39 14.18
C PHE A 385 4.75 -24.72 13.94
N LEU A 386 4.44 -25.06 12.69
CA LEU A 386 3.72 -26.30 12.36
C LEU A 386 4.56 -27.56 12.65
N ILE A 387 5.87 -27.50 12.44
CA ILE A 387 6.79 -28.60 12.79
C ILE A 387 6.82 -28.80 14.31
N GLY A 388 6.95 -27.72 15.09
CA GLY A 388 6.91 -27.78 16.54
C GLY A 388 5.56 -28.31 17.05
N LEU A 389 4.46 -27.86 16.46
CA LEU A 389 3.11 -28.30 16.82
C LEU A 389 2.92 -29.80 16.58
N GLN A 390 3.38 -30.31 15.43
CA GLN A 390 3.34 -31.73 15.14
C GLN A 390 4.28 -32.56 16.03
N ALA A 391 5.40 -32.00 16.48
CA ALA A 391 6.31 -32.67 17.41
C ALA A 391 5.70 -32.80 18.81
N ASN A 392 5.01 -31.76 19.28
CA ASN A 392 4.38 -31.73 20.60
C ASN A 392 3.03 -32.46 20.64
N HIS A 393 2.35 -32.55 19.51
CA HIS A 393 1.03 -33.15 19.37
C HIS A 393 1.00 -34.16 18.20
N PRO A 394 1.36 -35.43 18.43
CA PRO A 394 1.41 -36.46 17.38
C PRO A 394 0.08 -36.72 16.65
N GLU A 395 -1.05 -36.36 17.27
CA GLU A 395 -2.38 -36.41 16.68
C GLU A 395 -2.62 -35.32 15.62
N PHE A 396 -1.78 -34.28 15.57
CA PHE A 396 -1.86 -33.19 14.60
C PHE A 396 -1.04 -33.51 13.34
N SER A 397 -1.64 -33.26 12.18
CA SER A 397 -1.01 -33.47 10.88
C SER A 397 -0.96 -32.16 10.10
N ALA A 398 0.24 -31.61 9.89
CA ALA A 398 0.42 -30.42 9.08
C ALA A 398 0.02 -30.66 7.60
N ARG A 399 0.16 -31.90 7.10
CA ARG A 399 -0.30 -32.29 5.75
C ARG A 399 -1.82 -32.16 5.62
N ASP A 400 -2.58 -32.52 6.66
CA ASP A 400 -4.05 -32.53 6.60
C ASP A 400 -4.71 -31.17 6.85
N LEU A 401 -3.90 -30.14 7.11
CA LEU A 401 -4.39 -28.76 7.16
C LEU A 401 -4.86 -28.30 5.79
N HIS A 402 -6.05 -27.74 5.76
CA HIS A 402 -6.48 -26.88 4.66
C HIS A 402 -6.03 -25.47 4.97
N ALA A 403 -5.05 -25.00 4.18
CA ALA A 403 -4.43 -23.70 4.33
C ALA A 403 -5.09 -22.68 3.39
N ILE A 404 -5.49 -21.52 3.92
CA ILE A 404 -6.28 -20.51 3.21
C ILE A 404 -5.59 -19.16 3.36
N GLY A 405 -5.13 -18.61 2.25
CA GLY A 405 -4.32 -17.38 2.24
C GLY A 405 -5.00 -16.28 1.46
N PHE A 406 -5.20 -15.11 2.08
CA PHE A 406 -5.75 -13.93 1.41
C PHE A 406 -4.65 -12.98 0.96
N SER A 407 -4.71 -12.51 -0.30
CA SER A 407 -3.78 -11.50 -0.84
C SER A 407 -2.32 -11.95 -0.69
N LEU A 408 -1.45 -11.18 -0.01
CA LEU A 408 -0.08 -11.60 0.32
C LEU A 408 -0.02 -12.91 1.13
N GLY A 409 -1.05 -13.22 1.92
CA GLY A 409 -1.13 -14.46 2.72
C GLY A 409 -1.16 -15.72 1.87
N ALA A 410 -1.61 -15.64 0.61
CA ALA A 410 -1.52 -16.75 -0.33
C ALA A 410 -0.06 -17.12 -0.65
N HIS A 411 0.81 -16.10 -0.76
CA HIS A 411 2.25 -16.31 -0.97
C HIS A 411 2.97 -16.75 0.29
N VAL A 412 2.51 -16.33 1.48
CA VAL A 412 3.01 -16.88 2.74
C VAL A 412 2.84 -18.40 2.78
N LEU A 413 1.68 -18.92 2.35
CA LEU A 413 1.42 -20.37 2.33
C LEU A 413 2.31 -21.13 1.35
N SER A 414 2.65 -20.52 0.21
CA SER A 414 3.65 -21.07 -0.72
C SER A 414 5.01 -21.23 -0.02
N PHE A 415 5.50 -20.17 0.63
CA PHE A 415 6.77 -20.25 1.38
C PHE A 415 6.70 -21.24 2.55
N THR A 416 5.56 -21.33 3.24
CA THR A 416 5.35 -22.33 4.29
C THR A 416 5.47 -23.75 3.75
N SER A 417 4.80 -24.05 2.64
CA SER A 417 4.82 -25.40 2.06
C SER A 417 6.22 -25.78 1.58
N ASN A 418 6.91 -24.86 0.90
CA ASN A 418 8.29 -25.06 0.47
C ASN A 418 9.24 -25.32 1.66
N ALA A 419 9.02 -24.63 2.78
CA ALA A 419 9.81 -24.85 4.00
C ALA A 419 9.47 -26.19 4.69
N LEU A 420 8.20 -26.61 4.70
CA LEU A 420 7.78 -27.93 5.21
C LEU A 420 8.37 -29.07 4.36
N GLU A 421 8.31 -28.96 3.04
CA GLU A 421 8.86 -29.95 2.12
C GLU A 421 10.36 -30.10 2.34
N LYS A 422 11.07 -28.97 2.45
CA LYS A 422 12.51 -28.96 2.71
C LYS A 422 12.88 -29.55 4.08
N SER A 423 12.06 -29.33 5.11
CA SER A 423 12.41 -29.67 6.50
C SER A 423 12.02 -31.09 6.88
N ILE A 424 10.83 -31.54 6.46
CA ILE A 424 10.25 -32.83 6.87
C ILE A 424 9.61 -33.61 5.71
N GLY A 425 9.77 -33.17 4.46
CA GLY A 425 9.35 -33.92 3.28
C GLY A 425 7.85 -33.95 3.02
N ILE A 426 7.07 -32.99 3.57
CA ILE A 426 5.62 -32.92 3.35
C ILE A 426 5.20 -31.58 2.73
N LYS A 427 4.07 -31.60 2.02
CA LYS A 427 3.32 -30.41 1.58
C LYS A 427 1.94 -30.41 2.22
N PHE A 428 1.26 -29.27 2.15
CA PHE A 428 -0.17 -29.22 2.45
C PHE A 428 -0.96 -30.09 1.48
N ARG A 429 -2.05 -30.70 1.97
CA ARG A 429 -3.03 -31.39 1.14
C ARG A 429 -3.83 -30.41 0.29
N ARG A 430 -4.14 -29.22 0.84
CA ARG A 430 -4.88 -28.18 0.11
C ARG A 430 -4.45 -26.77 0.50
N ILE A 431 -4.14 -25.96 -0.51
CA ILE A 431 -4.03 -24.51 -0.37
C ILE A 431 -5.16 -23.84 -1.15
N THR A 432 -5.89 -22.93 -0.52
CA THR A 432 -6.80 -22.01 -1.22
C THR A 432 -6.20 -20.61 -1.25
N GLY A 433 -5.97 -20.08 -2.45
CA GLY A 433 -5.51 -18.70 -2.68
C GLY A 433 -6.69 -17.76 -2.91
N LEU A 434 -6.92 -16.81 -2.01
CA LEU A 434 -7.99 -15.82 -2.12
C LEU A 434 -7.41 -14.51 -2.67
N ASP A 435 -7.67 -14.26 -3.95
CA ASP A 435 -7.16 -13.17 -4.77
C ASP A 435 -5.67 -12.89 -4.52
N PRO A 436 -4.76 -13.86 -4.84
CA PRO A 436 -3.34 -13.75 -4.52
C PRO A 436 -2.74 -12.45 -5.09
N ALA A 437 -1.90 -11.77 -4.32
CA ALA A 437 -1.45 -10.41 -4.65
C ALA A 437 -0.58 -10.34 -5.92
N LEU A 438 -0.82 -9.36 -6.78
CA LEU A 438 -0.07 -9.14 -8.02
C LEU A 438 1.25 -8.36 -7.83
N PRO A 439 1.26 -7.18 -7.17
CA PRO A 439 2.47 -6.36 -7.12
C PRO A 439 3.63 -7.09 -6.43
N PHE A 440 4.80 -7.08 -7.06
CA PHE A 440 6.02 -7.84 -6.72
C PHE A 440 5.99 -9.36 -6.96
N PHE A 441 4.85 -9.95 -7.31
CA PHE A 441 4.72 -11.39 -7.61
C PHE A 441 4.40 -11.70 -9.08
N ALA A 442 4.09 -10.70 -9.90
CA ALA A 442 3.77 -10.84 -11.32
C ALA A 442 4.90 -11.53 -12.12
N THR A 443 6.16 -11.18 -11.85
CA THR A 443 7.34 -11.73 -12.57
C THR A 443 8.21 -12.60 -11.68
N ALA A 444 7.71 -12.96 -10.49
CA ALA A 444 8.44 -13.82 -9.57
C ALA A 444 8.52 -15.25 -10.15
N ARG A 445 9.60 -15.97 -9.82
CA ARG A 445 9.73 -17.39 -10.20
C ARG A 445 8.68 -18.21 -9.45
N PRO A 446 8.24 -19.39 -9.97
CA PRO A 446 7.25 -20.24 -9.31
C PRO A 446 7.55 -20.48 -7.83
N HIS A 447 8.81 -20.77 -7.46
CA HIS A 447 9.23 -20.99 -6.06
C HIS A 447 9.31 -19.71 -5.18
N TRP A 448 8.86 -18.55 -5.68
CA TRP A 448 8.79 -17.27 -4.95
C TRP A 448 7.36 -16.68 -4.95
N LYS A 449 6.36 -17.45 -5.38
CA LYS A 449 4.96 -17.04 -5.44
C LYS A 449 4.09 -18.28 -5.29
N LEU A 450 2.78 -18.09 -5.11
CA LEU A 450 1.86 -19.22 -5.12
C LEU A 450 1.92 -19.91 -6.49
N ASP A 451 2.04 -21.23 -6.45
CA ASP A 451 2.08 -22.12 -7.60
C ASP A 451 1.32 -23.42 -7.29
N GLN A 452 0.84 -24.10 -8.34
CA GLN A 452 0.15 -25.39 -8.20
C GLN A 452 1.01 -26.43 -7.48
N GLY A 453 2.35 -26.39 -7.63
CA GLY A 453 3.27 -27.32 -6.99
C GLY A 453 3.43 -27.15 -5.48
N ASP A 454 2.82 -26.13 -4.87
CA ASP A 454 2.93 -25.85 -3.44
C ASP A 454 2.05 -26.78 -2.57
N ALA A 455 1.11 -27.55 -3.13
CA ALA A 455 0.29 -28.50 -2.37
C ALA A 455 -0.15 -29.68 -3.24
N ASP A 456 -0.71 -30.73 -2.64
CA ASP A 456 -1.36 -31.80 -3.41
C ASP A 456 -2.52 -31.26 -4.27
N PHE A 457 -3.17 -30.18 -3.79
CA PHE A 457 -4.23 -29.48 -4.49
C PHE A 457 -4.21 -27.98 -4.17
N VAL A 458 -4.34 -27.13 -5.19
CA VAL A 458 -4.34 -25.67 -5.05
C VAL A 458 -5.53 -25.11 -5.82
N ASP A 459 -6.45 -24.46 -5.12
CA ASP A 459 -7.59 -23.77 -5.71
C ASP A 459 -7.51 -22.26 -5.49
N VAL A 460 -7.73 -21.47 -6.54
CA VAL A 460 -7.54 -20.01 -6.51
C VAL A 460 -8.81 -19.29 -6.89
N ILE A 461 -9.16 -18.25 -6.15
CA ILE A 461 -10.35 -17.43 -6.38
C ILE A 461 -9.88 -16.01 -6.73
N HIS A 462 -10.10 -15.59 -7.98
CA HIS A 462 -9.74 -14.29 -8.52
C HIS A 462 -10.95 -13.36 -8.51
N THR A 463 -10.81 -12.21 -7.85
CA THR A 463 -11.87 -11.20 -7.72
C THR A 463 -11.44 -9.78 -8.06
N ASN A 464 -10.13 -9.50 -8.08
CA ASN A 464 -9.57 -8.22 -8.54
C ASN A 464 -8.32 -8.41 -9.40
N ALA A 465 -8.43 -9.34 -10.36
CA ALA A 465 -7.38 -9.72 -11.29
C ALA A 465 -6.88 -8.52 -12.11
N GLY A 466 -5.58 -8.21 -11.97
CA GLY A 466 -4.90 -7.17 -12.75
C GLY A 466 -4.68 -5.86 -12.01
N VAL A 467 -5.24 -5.71 -10.81
CA VAL A 467 -5.04 -4.52 -9.97
C VAL A 467 -4.35 -4.93 -8.66
N TYR A 468 -5.09 -5.50 -7.71
CA TYR A 468 -4.50 -6.08 -6.50
C TYR A 468 -4.25 -7.58 -6.63
N GLY A 469 -5.14 -8.32 -7.29
CA GLY A 469 -5.03 -9.76 -7.53
C GLY A 469 -4.28 -10.10 -8.82
N LYS A 470 -3.71 -11.31 -8.89
CA LYS A 470 -3.05 -11.84 -10.09
C LYS A 470 -4.07 -12.12 -11.21
N ILE A 471 -3.64 -11.97 -12.46
CA ILE A 471 -4.42 -12.44 -13.62
C ILE A 471 -4.02 -13.87 -13.99
N GLU A 472 -2.72 -14.19 -13.86
CA GLU A 472 -2.19 -15.50 -14.21
C GLU A 472 -2.77 -16.59 -13.32
N THR A 473 -3.00 -17.76 -13.92
CA THR A 473 -3.37 -18.98 -13.20
C THR A 473 -2.23 -19.40 -12.28
N CYS A 474 -2.54 -19.78 -11.05
CA CYS A 474 -1.54 -20.24 -10.10
C CYS A 474 -2.01 -21.39 -9.21
N GLY A 475 -3.12 -22.04 -9.56
CA GLY A 475 -3.58 -23.27 -8.91
C GLY A 475 -3.68 -24.43 -9.89
N HIS A 476 -4.09 -25.58 -9.36
CA HIS A 476 -4.63 -26.66 -10.17
C HIS A 476 -5.95 -26.21 -10.81
N VAL A 477 -6.77 -25.48 -10.05
CA VAL A 477 -8.01 -24.86 -10.50
C VAL A 477 -8.05 -23.37 -10.16
N ASP A 478 -8.46 -22.55 -11.12
CA ASP A 478 -8.56 -21.10 -10.99
C ASP A 478 -10.00 -20.64 -11.31
N PHE A 479 -10.64 -19.98 -10.34
CA PHE A 479 -12.00 -19.44 -10.44
C PHE A 479 -11.97 -17.93 -10.63
N TYR A 480 -12.48 -17.44 -11.75
CA TYR A 480 -12.65 -16.01 -12.00
C TYR A 480 -14.10 -15.61 -11.72
N MET A 481 -14.29 -14.90 -10.62
CA MET A 481 -15.60 -14.49 -10.14
C MET A 481 -16.11 -13.30 -10.94
N ASN A 482 -17.26 -13.41 -11.58
CA ASN A 482 -17.87 -12.34 -12.39
C ASN A 482 -16.90 -11.75 -13.44
N GLY A 483 -16.08 -12.61 -14.05
CA GLY A 483 -15.03 -12.19 -14.98
C GLY A 483 -13.72 -11.75 -14.33
N GLY A 484 -13.61 -11.79 -13.01
CA GLY A 484 -12.36 -11.76 -12.25
C GLY A 484 -11.83 -10.38 -11.86
N GLN A 485 -12.26 -9.29 -12.50
CA GLN A 485 -11.69 -7.95 -12.25
C GLN A 485 -12.51 -7.10 -11.27
N ASN A 486 -13.82 -7.06 -11.50
CA ASN A 486 -14.76 -6.18 -10.78
C ASN A 486 -15.91 -7.01 -10.24
N GLN A 487 -16.20 -6.85 -8.96
CA GLN A 487 -17.25 -7.62 -8.31
C GLN A 487 -18.56 -6.84 -8.24
N PRO A 488 -19.70 -7.49 -8.58
CA PRO A 488 -21.02 -6.89 -8.41
C PRO A 488 -21.22 -6.42 -6.97
N GLY A 489 -21.73 -5.19 -6.80
CA GLY A 489 -21.92 -4.57 -5.48
C GLY A 489 -20.77 -3.65 -5.04
N CYS A 490 -19.62 -3.67 -5.72
CA CYS A 490 -18.49 -2.78 -5.40
C CYS A 490 -18.47 -1.45 -6.19
N ASP A 491 -19.35 -1.25 -7.17
CA ASP A 491 -19.30 -0.11 -8.10
C ASP A 491 -19.42 1.28 -7.42
N LYS A 492 -20.09 1.31 -6.27
CA LYS A 492 -20.30 2.54 -5.48
C LYS A 492 -19.31 2.69 -4.32
N ASP A 493 -18.39 1.75 -4.16
CA ASP A 493 -17.38 1.82 -3.10
C ASP A 493 -16.33 2.89 -3.45
N SER A 494 -15.97 3.71 -2.46
CA SER A 494 -14.92 4.73 -2.58
C SER A 494 -13.57 4.16 -3.04
N ASN A 495 -13.30 2.88 -2.76
CA ASN A 495 -12.16 2.13 -3.24
C ASN A 495 -12.65 0.81 -3.86
N GLN A 496 -13.30 0.92 -5.01
CA GLN A 496 -13.84 -0.22 -5.77
C GLN A 496 -12.83 -1.36 -5.98
N PRO A 497 -11.54 -1.13 -6.31
CA PRO A 497 -10.57 -2.21 -6.43
C PRO A 497 -10.35 -2.96 -5.12
N LEU A 498 -10.29 -2.26 -3.98
CA LEU A 498 -10.11 -2.89 -2.68
C LEU A 498 -11.37 -3.67 -2.27
N CYS A 499 -12.55 -3.13 -2.53
CA CYS A 499 -13.81 -3.86 -2.34
C CYS A 499 -13.79 -5.18 -3.13
N SER A 500 -13.48 -5.11 -4.43
CA SER A 500 -13.40 -6.30 -5.29
C SER A 500 -12.34 -7.30 -4.81
N HIS A 501 -11.19 -6.83 -4.31
CA HIS A 501 -10.14 -7.68 -3.73
C HIS A 501 -10.65 -8.46 -2.51
N MET A 502 -11.37 -7.78 -1.60
CA MET A 502 -11.92 -8.36 -0.37
C MET A 502 -13.04 -9.38 -0.62
N MET A 503 -13.73 -9.31 -1.76
CA MET A 503 -14.84 -10.20 -2.09
C MET A 503 -14.44 -11.67 -2.24
N SER A 504 -13.17 -11.99 -2.58
CA SER A 504 -12.69 -13.37 -2.62
C SER A 504 -12.91 -14.09 -1.29
N ALA A 505 -12.64 -13.40 -0.18
CA ALA A 505 -12.87 -13.90 1.16
C ALA A 505 -14.36 -13.97 1.52
N ALA A 506 -15.18 -13.03 1.05
CA ALA A 506 -16.62 -13.05 1.27
C ALA A 506 -17.29 -14.25 0.57
N TYR A 507 -16.95 -14.48 -0.70
CA TYR A 507 -17.46 -15.63 -1.46
C TYR A 507 -17.00 -16.96 -0.86
N PHE A 508 -15.72 -17.06 -0.49
CA PHE A 508 -15.21 -18.26 0.16
C PHE A 508 -15.89 -18.50 1.51
N ALA A 509 -16.06 -17.45 2.33
CA ALA A 509 -16.76 -17.56 3.62
C ALA A 509 -18.22 -18.03 3.46
N GLU A 510 -18.93 -17.55 2.44
CA GLU A 510 -20.28 -18.03 2.13
C GLU A 510 -20.25 -19.49 1.66
N SER A 511 -19.27 -19.88 0.84
CA SER A 511 -19.17 -21.24 0.28
C SER A 511 -19.14 -22.35 1.35
N ILE A 512 -18.57 -22.07 2.53
CA ILE A 512 -18.46 -23.02 3.66
C ILE A 512 -19.84 -23.48 4.17
N ASN A 513 -20.85 -22.60 4.12
CA ASN A 513 -22.18 -22.86 4.65
C ASN A 513 -23.31 -22.57 3.63
N SER A 514 -22.96 -22.44 2.34
CA SER A 514 -23.93 -22.14 1.30
C SER A 514 -24.88 -23.30 1.09
N LYS A 515 -26.18 -23.00 0.98
CA LYS A 515 -27.22 -23.96 0.58
C LYS A 515 -27.38 -24.05 -0.94
N TYR A 516 -26.94 -23.03 -1.65
CA TYR A 516 -27.10 -22.89 -3.10
C TYR A 516 -25.87 -23.43 -3.85
N GLY A 517 -24.67 -23.15 -3.32
CA GLY A 517 -23.40 -23.47 -3.95
C GLY A 517 -22.98 -22.46 -5.03
N PHE A 518 -21.67 -22.29 -5.17
CA PHE A 518 -21.08 -21.46 -6.22
C PHE A 518 -20.69 -22.34 -7.40
N TRP A 519 -21.61 -22.52 -8.34
CA TRP A 519 -21.41 -23.37 -9.50
C TRP A 519 -20.57 -22.68 -10.57
N ALA A 520 -19.48 -23.33 -10.95
CA ALA A 520 -18.51 -22.82 -11.89
C ALA A 520 -18.61 -23.51 -13.25
N THR A 521 -18.40 -22.75 -14.32
CA THR A 521 -18.38 -23.26 -15.70
C THR A 521 -16.96 -23.22 -16.25
N ARG A 522 -16.50 -24.32 -16.84
CA ARG A 522 -15.16 -24.41 -17.41
C ARG A 522 -15.01 -23.51 -18.63
N CYS A 523 -13.85 -22.89 -18.76
CA CYS A 523 -13.42 -22.19 -19.98
C CYS A 523 -11.96 -22.56 -20.28
N THR A 524 -11.53 -22.39 -21.53
CA THR A 524 -10.19 -22.80 -21.96
C THR A 524 -9.08 -21.92 -21.37
N SER A 525 -9.35 -20.63 -21.13
CA SER A 525 -8.42 -19.70 -20.48
C SER A 525 -9.14 -18.43 -20.04
N TYR A 526 -8.47 -17.62 -19.22
CA TYR A 526 -8.95 -16.29 -18.87
C TYR A 526 -9.17 -15.40 -20.10
N PHE A 527 -8.23 -15.42 -21.04
CA PHE A 527 -8.34 -14.64 -22.28
C PHE A 527 -9.48 -15.09 -23.18
N ALA A 528 -9.75 -16.40 -23.25
CA ALA A 528 -10.87 -16.91 -24.05
C ALA A 528 -12.22 -16.38 -23.54
N TYR A 529 -12.39 -16.29 -22.21
CA TYR A 529 -13.56 -15.64 -21.63
C TYR A 529 -13.58 -14.14 -21.91
N PHE A 530 -12.46 -13.44 -21.72
CA PHE A 530 -12.36 -12.00 -21.95
C PHE A 530 -12.75 -11.60 -23.39
N PHE A 531 -12.40 -12.42 -24.38
CA PHE A 531 -12.78 -12.19 -25.78
C PHE A 531 -14.16 -12.76 -26.16
N GLY A 532 -14.93 -13.29 -25.21
CA GLY A 532 -16.30 -13.78 -25.43
C GLY A 532 -16.40 -15.15 -26.10
N PHE A 533 -15.31 -15.93 -26.15
CA PHE A 533 -15.31 -17.29 -26.70
C PHE A 533 -15.94 -18.32 -25.76
N CYS A 534 -16.14 -17.95 -24.49
CA CYS A 534 -16.87 -18.74 -23.50
C CYS A 534 -18.15 -17.97 -23.11
N LYS A 535 -19.32 -18.41 -23.60
CA LYS A 535 -20.61 -17.79 -23.27
C LYS A 535 -21.32 -18.54 -22.14
N TYR A 536 -21.84 -17.78 -21.17
CA TYR A 536 -22.67 -18.31 -20.09
C TYR A 536 -24.15 -18.41 -20.50
N ARG A 537 -24.90 -19.36 -19.93
CA ARG A 537 -26.32 -19.60 -20.31
C ARG A 537 -27.27 -18.44 -19.93
N VAL A 538 -26.94 -17.64 -18.91
CA VAL A 538 -27.77 -16.46 -18.56
C VAL A 538 -27.61 -15.33 -19.59
N GLU A 539 -26.44 -15.20 -20.23
CA GLU A 539 -26.28 -14.29 -21.38
C GLU A 539 -27.03 -14.81 -22.61
N GLN A 540 -27.14 -16.13 -22.80
CA GLN A 540 -27.95 -16.71 -23.87
C GLN A 540 -29.45 -16.45 -23.66
N GLN A 541 -29.95 -16.51 -22.41
CA GLN A 541 -31.36 -16.18 -22.12
C GLN A 541 -31.65 -14.68 -22.27
N GLN A 542 -30.73 -13.80 -21.89
CA GLN A 542 -30.88 -12.35 -22.09
C GLN A 542 -30.70 -11.92 -23.56
N GLN A 543 -29.80 -12.56 -24.32
CA GLN A 543 -29.70 -12.35 -25.77
C GLN A 543 -30.92 -12.89 -26.51
N GLN A 544 -31.48 -14.03 -26.08
CA GLN A 544 -32.69 -14.56 -26.69
C GLN A 544 -33.94 -13.73 -26.34
N GLN A 545 -34.05 -13.20 -25.12
CA GLN A 545 -35.12 -12.26 -24.76
C GLN A 545 -35.01 -10.91 -25.47
N SER A 546 -33.80 -10.40 -25.72
CA SER A 546 -33.60 -9.16 -26.48
C SER A 546 -33.80 -9.35 -27.99
N LEU A 547 -33.55 -10.54 -28.54
CA LEU A 547 -33.90 -10.89 -29.92
C LEU A 547 -35.42 -11.06 -30.09
N ILE A 548 -36.11 -11.72 -29.13
CA ILE A 548 -37.57 -11.87 -29.14
C ILE A 548 -38.28 -10.52 -28.92
N ALA A 549 -37.75 -9.63 -28.07
CA ALA A 549 -38.27 -8.27 -27.88
C ALA A 549 -38.03 -7.34 -29.09
N GLY A 550 -37.11 -7.70 -30.00
CA GLY A 550 -36.84 -6.95 -31.23
C GLY A 550 -37.80 -7.28 -32.39
N GLU A 551 -38.39 -8.48 -32.40
CA GLU A 551 -39.25 -8.95 -33.50
C GLU A 551 -40.71 -8.45 -33.40
N ASP A 552 -41.16 -7.93 -32.26
CA ASP A 552 -42.53 -7.41 -32.07
C ASP A 552 -42.74 -5.95 -32.54
N SER A 553 -41.76 -5.35 -33.23
CA SER A 553 -41.81 -3.92 -33.62
C SER A 553 -41.67 -3.58 -35.11
N SER A 554 -41.72 -4.55 -36.03
CA SER A 554 -41.82 -4.20 -37.46
C SER A 554 -42.70 -5.15 -38.27
N SER A 555 -43.83 -4.62 -38.72
CA SER A 555 -44.80 -5.27 -39.60
C SER A 555 -44.41 -5.22 -41.09
N ARG A 556 -44.69 -6.33 -41.79
CA ARG A 556 -45.07 -6.48 -43.22
C ARG A 556 -44.11 -5.95 -44.30
N GLN A 557 -43.55 -6.88 -45.08
CA GLN A 557 -43.69 -6.95 -46.55
C GLN A 557 -43.18 -8.30 -47.10
N GLU A 558 -43.95 -8.88 -48.03
CA GLU A 558 -43.61 -10.05 -48.84
C GLU A 558 -42.53 -9.69 -49.89
N GLU A 559 -41.52 -10.55 -50.09
CA GLU A 559 -41.23 -11.21 -51.38
C GLU A 559 -40.06 -12.21 -51.28
N THR A 560 -40.12 -13.17 -52.19
CA THR A 560 -39.44 -14.46 -52.32
C THR A 560 -37.92 -14.44 -52.50
N ALA A 561 -37.19 -15.41 -51.91
CA ALA A 561 -36.28 -16.36 -52.60
C ALA A 561 -35.45 -17.26 -51.65
N ALA A 562 -35.71 -18.57 -51.76
CA ALA A 562 -34.82 -19.74 -51.74
C ALA A 562 -33.63 -19.88 -50.74
N HIS A 563 -33.79 -20.93 -49.90
CA HIS A 563 -32.79 -21.92 -49.43
C HIS A 563 -31.64 -21.46 -48.51
N ALA A 564 -31.32 -22.11 -47.40
CA ALA A 564 -31.52 -23.50 -47.01
C ALA A 564 -31.73 -23.63 -45.49
N GLY A 565 -32.71 -24.45 -45.10
CA GLY A 565 -32.84 -24.91 -43.73
C GLY A 565 -31.78 -25.97 -43.41
N VAL A 566 -31.22 -25.90 -42.22
CA VAL A 566 -30.74 -27.08 -41.51
C VAL A 566 -31.50 -27.13 -40.20
N ALA A 567 -32.40 -28.12 -40.13
CA ALA A 567 -33.12 -28.49 -38.93
C ALA A 567 -32.12 -28.90 -37.85
N LEU A 568 -32.30 -28.39 -36.62
CA LEU A 568 -31.76 -29.03 -35.43
C LEU A 568 -32.93 -29.67 -34.70
N GLY A 569 -32.98 -30.99 -34.84
CA GLY A 569 -33.97 -31.85 -34.22
C GLY A 569 -33.88 -31.85 -32.70
N GLU A 570 -35.04 -32.14 -32.13
CA GLU A 570 -35.21 -32.66 -30.78
C GLU A 570 -34.31 -33.89 -30.59
N ASN A 571 -33.27 -33.73 -29.78
CA ASN A 571 -32.74 -34.69 -28.81
C ASN A 571 -31.36 -34.21 -28.40
N ASN A 572 -31.17 -33.91 -27.12
CA ASN A 572 -30.23 -34.67 -26.29
C ASN A 572 -30.21 -34.11 -24.87
N ASN A 573 -30.67 -34.97 -23.96
CA ASN A 573 -30.25 -35.04 -22.56
C ASN A 573 -28.72 -35.11 -22.49
N VAL A 574 -28.02 -33.99 -22.65
CA VAL A 574 -26.65 -33.87 -22.18
C VAL A 574 -26.76 -33.49 -20.70
N LEU A 575 -26.67 -34.50 -19.83
CA LEU A 575 -26.32 -34.28 -18.43
C LEU A 575 -25.12 -33.32 -18.38
N ASP A 576 -25.29 -32.18 -17.72
CA ASP A 576 -24.31 -31.10 -17.58
C ASP A 576 -23.16 -31.55 -16.65
N THR A 577 -22.30 -32.43 -17.15
CA THR A 577 -21.23 -33.13 -16.40
C THR A 577 -19.99 -32.26 -16.12
N ASN A 578 -20.00 -30.97 -16.49
CA ASN A 578 -18.81 -30.10 -16.43
C ASN A 578 -18.90 -28.97 -15.38
N ARG A 579 -19.90 -29.00 -14.48
CA ARG A 579 -20.00 -28.02 -13.39
C ARG A 579 -19.34 -28.52 -12.12
N ILE A 580 -18.62 -27.61 -11.48
CA ILE A 580 -17.92 -27.87 -10.23
C ILE A 580 -18.30 -26.79 -9.21
N LEU A 581 -18.11 -27.07 -7.92
CA LEU A 581 -18.26 -26.07 -6.88
C LEU A 581 -16.95 -25.30 -6.69
N MET A 582 -17.07 -23.99 -6.59
CA MET A 582 -16.01 -23.10 -6.09
C MET A 582 -16.07 -23.04 -4.55
N GLY A 583 -14.90 -22.92 -3.91
CA GLY A 583 -14.77 -22.69 -2.47
C GLY A 583 -14.59 -23.98 -1.66
N GLU A 584 -15.08 -24.02 -0.42
CA GLU A 584 -14.78 -25.10 0.55
C GLU A 584 -14.99 -26.52 -0.02
N TYR A 585 -16.06 -26.73 -0.79
CA TYR A 585 -16.46 -28.04 -1.31
C TYR A 585 -15.94 -28.33 -2.73
N CYS A 586 -14.94 -27.58 -3.20
CA CYS A 586 -14.26 -27.89 -4.46
C CYS A 586 -13.62 -29.29 -4.41
N SER A 587 -13.77 -30.07 -5.48
CA SER A 587 -13.16 -31.41 -5.59
C SER A 587 -11.68 -31.30 -5.90
N ASN A 588 -10.85 -32.01 -5.13
CA ASN A 588 -9.39 -31.99 -5.25
C ASN A 588 -8.83 -32.65 -6.54
N THR A 589 -9.69 -33.20 -7.40
CA THR A 589 -9.32 -33.80 -8.69
C THR A 589 -9.53 -32.88 -9.88
N VAL A 590 -10.02 -31.67 -9.63
CA VAL A 590 -10.45 -30.76 -10.68
C VAL A 590 -9.31 -29.85 -11.10
N GLU A 591 -9.15 -29.68 -12.41
CA GLU A 591 -8.14 -28.80 -12.97
C GLU A 591 -8.72 -27.85 -14.04
N GLY A 592 -8.06 -26.70 -14.19
CA GLY A 592 -8.30 -25.73 -15.25
C GLY A 592 -8.96 -24.43 -14.79
N VAL A 593 -9.44 -23.66 -15.76
CA VAL A 593 -9.99 -22.32 -15.55
C VAL A 593 -11.51 -22.35 -15.57
N TYR A 594 -12.13 -21.74 -14.55
CA TYR A 594 -13.57 -21.70 -14.39
C TYR A 594 -14.07 -20.30 -14.09
N PHE A 595 -15.32 -20.04 -14.47
CA PHE A 595 -16.00 -18.77 -14.27
C PHE A 595 -17.24 -18.97 -13.41
N VAL A 596 -17.44 -18.05 -12.46
CA VAL A 596 -18.51 -18.14 -11.46
C VAL A 596 -19.27 -16.82 -11.41
N PRO A 597 -20.55 -16.79 -11.79
CA PRO A 597 -21.41 -15.63 -11.58
C PRO A 597 -21.93 -15.59 -10.14
N THR A 598 -22.15 -14.38 -9.62
CA THR A 598 -22.70 -14.16 -8.28
C THR A 598 -23.73 -13.04 -8.28
N ASN A 599 -24.58 -13.03 -7.25
CA ASN A 599 -25.42 -11.87 -6.97
C ASN A 599 -24.58 -10.68 -6.48
N PRO A 600 -25.07 -9.43 -6.62
CA PRO A 600 -24.42 -8.23 -6.06
C PRO A 600 -24.56 -8.07 -4.55
N VAL A 601 -25.46 -8.84 -3.92
CA VAL A 601 -25.72 -8.82 -2.48
C VAL A 601 -25.88 -10.25 -1.95
N PRO A 602 -25.60 -10.51 -0.65
CA PRO A 602 -25.82 -11.82 -0.06
C PRO A 602 -27.30 -12.27 -0.13
N PRO A 603 -27.58 -13.58 -0.33
CA PRO A 603 -26.61 -14.64 -0.62
C PRO A 603 -25.99 -14.44 -2.01
N PHE A 604 -24.66 -14.44 -2.08
CA PHE A 604 -23.91 -14.25 -3.31
C PHE A 604 -24.03 -15.46 -4.23
N ALA A 605 -24.13 -16.66 -3.66
CA ALA A 605 -24.34 -17.89 -4.39
C ALA A 605 -25.72 -17.87 -5.09
N MET A 606 -25.71 -18.04 -6.42
CA MET A 606 -26.94 -18.08 -7.22
C MET A 606 -27.62 -19.46 -7.21
N GLY A 607 -26.87 -20.53 -6.89
CA GLY A 607 -27.36 -21.89 -7.06
C GLY A 607 -27.37 -22.35 -8.51
N PHE A 608 -28.15 -23.40 -8.78
CA PHE A 608 -28.35 -23.95 -10.12
C PHE A 608 -29.83 -23.91 -10.49
#